data_AF-A0A930ARN9-F1
#
_entry.id   AF-A0A930ARN9-F1
#
_cell.length_a   1.000
_cell.length_b   1.000
_cell.length_c   1.000
_cell.angle_alpha   90.00
_cell.angle_beta   90.00
_cell.angle_gamma   90.00
#
_symmetry.space_group_name_H-M   'P 1'
#
loop_
_entity.id
_entity.type
_entity.pdbx_description
1 polymer ?
#
loop_
_entity_poly.entity_id
_entity_poly.type
_entity_poly.pdbx_seq_one_letter_code
_entity_poly.pdbx_strand_id
1 'polypeptide(L)'
;MNTKTIWEQHGFHTLTPIQEKTQELIKEGTDVVAISPTGTGKTLAYVVPILERVKADKTLQALIVAPSQELAQQIGTVIRE
;
A
#
# COMPACT_ATOMS: atom_id res chain seq x y z
N MET A 1 12.86 0.47 -10.75
CA MET A 1 12.97 0.92 -9.35
C MET A 1 13.13 -0.33 -8.50
N ASN A 2 14.23 -0.51 -7.77
CA ASN A 2 14.46 -1.74 -7.00
C ASN A 2 13.74 -1.61 -5.66
N THR A 3 12.45 -1.95 -5.63
CA THR A 3 11.56 -1.82 -4.46
C THR A 3 12.14 -2.47 -3.22
N LYS A 4 12.93 -3.55 -3.40
CA LYS A 4 13.62 -4.27 -2.33
C LYS A 4 14.62 -3.38 -1.57
N THR A 5 15.34 -2.50 -2.27
CA THR A 5 16.33 -1.60 -1.64
C THR A 5 15.68 -0.53 -0.77
N ILE A 6 14.58 0.06 -1.22
CA ILE A 6 13.84 1.09 -0.45
C ILE A 6 13.19 0.46 0.79
N TRP A 7 12.64 -0.74 0.61
CA TRP A 7 12.03 -1.52 1.70
C TRP A 7 13.01 -1.82 2.84
N GLU A 8 14.23 -2.26 2.49
CA GLU A 8 15.30 -2.51 3.45
C GLU A 8 15.80 -1.21 4.12
N GLN A 9 15.88 -0.10 3.40
CA GLN A 9 16.27 1.21 3.94
C GLN A 9 15.30 1.74 5.00
N HIS A 10 14.00 1.45 4.87
CA HIS A 10 12.99 1.78 5.87
C HIS A 10 12.89 0.75 7.00
N GLY A 11 13.76 -0.25 7.04
CA GLY A 11 13.78 -1.27 8.08
C GLY A 11 12.62 -2.26 8.01
N PHE A 12 11.95 -2.35 6.86
CA PHE A 12 10.89 -3.33 6.66
C PHE A 12 11.51 -4.68 6.33
N HIS A 13 11.67 -5.54 7.34
CA HIS A 13 12.27 -6.87 7.16
C HIS A 13 11.23 -7.98 7.04
N THR A 14 10.06 -7.78 7.64
CA THR A 14 8.96 -8.74 7.65
C THR A 14 7.65 -8.01 7.45
N LEU A 15 6.68 -8.69 6.84
CA LEU A 15 5.34 -8.15 6.68
C LEU A 15 4.62 -8.16 8.03
N THR A 16 3.76 -7.17 8.26
CA THR A 16 2.87 -7.19 9.42
C THR A 16 1.70 -8.16 9.17
N PRO A 17 0.99 -8.63 10.22
CA PRO A 17 -0.10 -9.60 10.06
C PRO A 17 -1.22 -9.14 9.11
N ILE A 18 -1.47 -7.82 9.00
CA ILE A 18 -2.46 -7.30 8.05
C ILE A 18 -1.93 -7.35 6.62
N GLN A 19 -0.64 -7.05 6.41
CA GLN A 19 0.00 -7.09 5.10
C GLN A 19 0.06 -8.54 4.57
N GLU A 20 0.48 -9.50 5.40
CA GLU A 20 0.54 -10.92 5.03
C GLU A 20 -0.83 -11.45 4.58
N LYS A 21 -1.90 -11.06 5.29
CA LYS A 21 -3.26 -11.54 5.02
C LYS A 21 -3.91 -10.89 3.80
N THR A 22 -3.51 -9.68 3.42
CA THR A 22 -4.18 -8.93 2.34
C THR A 22 -3.39 -8.87 1.04
N GLN A 23 -2.07 -9.03 1.09
CA GLN A 23 -1.21 -8.79 -0.07
C GLN A 23 -1.63 -9.58 -1.31
N GLU A 24 -1.71 -10.91 -1.22
CA GLU A 24 -2.03 -11.74 -2.39
C GLU A 24 -3.47 -11.53 -2.87
N LEU A 25 -4.43 -11.38 -1.95
CA LEU A 25 -5.83 -11.08 -2.28
C LEU A 25 -5.96 -9.80 -3.13
N ILE A 26 -5.26 -8.73 -2.72
CA ILE A 26 -5.27 -7.45 -3.44
C ILE A 26 -4.52 -7.57 -4.77
N LYS A 27 -3.40 -8.30 -4.82
CA LYS A 27 -2.68 -8.57 -6.08
C LYS A 27 -3.54 -9.31 -7.10
N GLU A 28 -4.38 -10.22 -6.66
CA GLU A 28 -5.32 -10.96 -7.52
C GLU A 28 -6.52 -10.09 -7.95
N GLY A 29 -6.75 -8.95 -7.30
CA GLY A 29 -7.89 -8.07 -7.55
C GLY A 29 -9.16 -8.53 -6.86
N THR A 30 -9.03 -9.31 -5.78
CA THR A 30 -10.14 -9.71 -4.92
C THR A 30 -10.58 -8.54 -4.05
N ASP A 31 -11.89 -8.39 -3.85
CA ASP A 31 -12.44 -7.40 -2.92
C ASP A 31 -12.13 -7.79 -1.47
N VAL A 32 -11.54 -6.87 -0.70
CA VAL A 32 -11.07 -7.14 0.67
C VAL A 32 -11.59 -6.09 1.65
N VAL A 33 -12.14 -6.57 2.77
CA VAL A 33 -12.39 -5.75 3.97
C VAL A 33 -11.34 -6.10 5.02
N ALA A 34 -10.44 -5.17 5.31
CA ALA A 34 -9.31 -5.38 6.21
C ALA A 34 -9.47 -4.52 7.48
N ILE A 35 -9.48 -5.15 8.66
CA ILE A 35 -9.64 -4.47 9.95
C ILE A 35 -8.39 -4.72 10.80
N SER A 36 -7.80 -3.65 11.32
CA SER A 36 -6.74 -3.73 12.33
C SER A 36 -6.60 -2.40 13.09
N PRO A 37 -5.81 -2.31 14.17
CA PRO A 37 -5.52 -1.04 14.87
C PRO A 37 -4.64 -0.07 14.09
N THR A 38 -4.65 1.23 14.43
CA THR A 38 -3.69 2.21 13.87
C THR A 38 -2.24 1.80 14.18
N GLY A 39 -1.29 2.15 13.30
CA GLY A 39 0.13 1.82 13.47
C GLY A 39 0.52 0.39 13.07
N THR A 40 -0.41 -0.44 12.58
CA THR A 40 -0.14 -1.84 12.18
C THR A 40 0.29 -2.03 10.73
N GLY A 41 0.60 -0.96 10.01
CA GLY A 41 1.06 -1.04 8.62
C GLY A 41 -0.04 -1.20 7.57
N LYS A 42 -1.29 -0.83 7.89
CA LYS A 42 -2.44 -0.88 6.96
C LYS A 42 -2.23 -0.15 5.65
N THR A 43 -1.57 1.01 5.67
CA THR A 43 -1.32 1.80 4.45
C THR A 43 -0.52 1.00 3.43
N LEU A 44 0.62 0.42 3.85
CA LEU A 44 1.44 -0.41 2.98
C LEU A 44 0.73 -1.70 2.57
N ALA A 45 -0.21 -2.21 3.38
CA ALA A 45 -0.97 -3.43 3.10
C ALA A 45 -1.83 -3.33 1.82
N TYR A 46 -2.31 -2.14 1.46
CA TYR A 46 -2.99 -1.91 0.18
C TYR A 46 -2.13 -1.18 -0.85
N VAL A 47 -1.25 -0.24 -0.44
CA VAL A 47 -0.46 0.57 -1.38
C VAL A 47 0.50 -0.29 -2.19
N VAL A 48 1.28 -1.16 -1.54
CA VAL A 48 2.30 -1.96 -2.22
C VAL A 48 1.69 -2.86 -3.30
N PRO A 49 0.69 -3.72 -3.01
CA PRO A 49 0.11 -4.57 -4.05
C PRO A 49 -0.64 -3.78 -5.14
N ILE A 50 -1.18 -2.59 -4.84
CA ILE A 50 -1.74 -1.70 -5.87
C ILE A 50 -0.62 -1.19 -6.80
N LEU A 51 0.49 -0.68 -6.25
CA LEU A 51 1.59 -0.14 -7.05
C LEU A 51 2.26 -1.20 -7.93
N GLU A 52 2.33 -2.46 -7.47
CA GLU A 52 2.82 -3.58 -8.29
C GLU A 52 1.95 -3.85 -9.54
N ARG A 53 0.67 -3.46 -9.51
CA ARG A 53 -0.26 -3.58 -10.65
C ARG A 53 -0.26 -2.35 -11.56
N VAL A 54 0.26 -1.21 -11.08
CA VAL A 54 0.31 0.04 -11.86
C VAL A 54 1.37 -0.06 -12.95
N LYS A 55 0.96 0.27 -14.17
CA LYS A 55 1.82 0.37 -15.35
C LYS A 55 2.33 1.80 -15.52
N ALA A 56 3.49 1.97 -16.12
CA ALA A 56 4.04 3.29 -16.45
C ALA A 56 3.34 3.90 -17.68
N ASP A 57 2.03 4.08 -17.60
CA ASP A 57 1.21 4.78 -18.56
C ASP A 57 0.58 6.05 -17.93
N LYS A 58 0.08 6.97 -18.76
CA LYS A 58 -0.50 8.24 -18.28
C LYS A 58 -2.00 8.14 -17.99
N THR A 59 -2.52 6.94 -17.74
CA THR A 59 -3.94 6.71 -17.46
C THR A 59 -4.21 6.61 -15.96
N LEU A 60 -5.46 6.86 -15.55
CA LEU A 60 -5.89 6.65 -14.17
C LEU A 60 -6.06 5.14 -13.93
N GLN A 61 -5.22 4.57 -13.06
CA GLN A 61 -5.18 3.12 -12.81
C GLN A 61 -5.59 2.72 -11.37
N ALA A 62 -5.60 3.66 -10.43
CA ALA A 62 -6.01 3.42 -9.05
C ALA A 62 -6.60 4.70 -8.42
N LEU A 63 -7.59 4.53 -7.55
CA LEU A 63 -8.19 5.60 -6.75
C LEU A 63 -8.16 5.20 -5.28
N ILE A 64 -7.55 6.03 -4.44
CA ILE A 64 -7.57 5.89 -2.99
C ILE A 64 -8.44 7.02 -2.43
N VAL A 65 -9.46 6.66 -1.66
CA VAL A 65 -10.37 7.61 -1.02
C VAL A 65 -10.10 7.60 0.48
N ALA A 66 -9.99 8.78 1.09
CA ALA A 66 -9.78 8.96 2.52
C ALA A 66 -10.85 9.92 3.10
N PRO A 67 -11.20 9.79 4.39
CA PRO A 67 -12.24 10.60 5.03
C PRO A 67 -11.84 12.07 5.28
N SER A 68 -10.55 12.42 5.16
CA SER A 68 -10.08 13.80 5.32
C SER A 68 -8.92 14.12 4.37
N GLN A 69 -8.71 15.41 4.12
CA GLN A 69 -7.61 15.89 3.28
C GLN A 69 -6.24 15.57 3.90
N GLU A 70 -6.09 15.72 5.21
CA GLU A 70 -4.85 15.44 5.95
C GLU A 70 -4.46 13.97 5.82
N LEU A 71 -5.43 13.06 5.96
CA LEU A 71 -5.17 11.63 5.81
C LEU A 71 -4.82 11.27 4.36
N ALA A 72 -5.50 11.88 3.38
CA ALA A 72 -5.14 11.72 1.97
C ALA A 72 -3.70 12.18 1.69
N GLN A 73 -3.27 13.29 2.29
CA GLN A 73 -1.90 13.79 2.15
C GLN A 73 -0.89 12.83 2.80
N GLN A 74 -1.15 12.33 4.01
CA GLN A 74 -0.29 11.35 4.68
C GLN A 74 -0.09 10.08 3.85
N ILE A 75 -1.17 9.54 3.28
CA ILE A 75 -1.11 8.39 2.37
C ILE A 75 -0.28 8.74 1.13
N GLY A 76 -0.50 9.94 0.56
CA GLY A 76 0.25 10.44 -0.59
C GLY A 76 1.75 10.59 -0.32
N THR A 77 2.17 10.93 0.90
CA THR A 77 3.59 10.96 1.29
C THR A 77 4.18 9.55 1.28
N VAL A 78 3.49 8.58 1.89
CA VAL A 78 3.94 7.16 1.92
C VAL A 78 4.13 6.57 0.52
N ILE A 79 3.37 7.04 -0.48
CA ILE A 79 3.49 6.55 -1.87
C ILE A 79 4.71 7.16 -2.60
N ARG A 80 5.18 8.34 -2.19
CA ARG A 80 6.28 9.06 -2.86
C ARG A 80 7.66 8.72 -2.30
N GLU A 81 7.71 8.32 -1.04
CA GLU A 81 8.92 7.84 -0.36
C GLU A 81 9.28 6.43 -0.81
#